data_AF-A0A7J2V9S1-F1
#
_entry.id   AF-A0A7J2V9S1-F1
#
_cell.length_a   1.000
_cell.length_b   1.000
_cell.length_c   1.000
_cell.angle_alpha   90.00
_cell.angle_beta   90.00
_cell.angle_gamma   90.00
#
_symmetry.space_group_name_H-M   'P 1'
#
loop_
_entity.id
_entity.type
_entity.pdbx_description
1 polymer ?
#
loop_
_entity_poly.entity_id
_entity_poly.type
_entity_poly.pdbx_seq_one_letter_code
_entity_poly.pdbx_strand_id
1 'polypeptide(L)'
;VSASIIVSQFGVIGFLGLVTPHTARFLLKTSDNRLVIPLAMALGSLLLFTTDTLSRSLVARVVGEVPAGAVISAIGAPFFLVLLVRRFRGGFT
;
A
#
# COMPACT_ATOMS: atom_id res chain seq x y z
N VAL A 1 12.26 6.74 -13.04
CA VAL A 1 11.69 8.05 -13.46
C VAL A 1 10.30 8.27 -12.92
N SER A 2 9.34 7.36 -13.14
CA SER A 2 7.97 7.48 -12.62
C SER A 2 7.89 7.68 -11.09
N ALA A 3 8.62 6.88 -10.31
CA ALA A 3 8.67 7.07 -8.85
C ALA A 3 9.23 8.45 -8.43
N SER A 4 10.24 8.95 -9.14
CA SER A 4 10.86 10.26 -8.86
C SER A 4 9.88 11.42 -9.07
N ILE A 5 9.09 11.36 -10.15
CA ILE A 5 8.05 12.37 -10.47
C ILE A 5 6.94 12.36 -9.41
N ILE A 6 6.55 11.17 -8.93
CA ILE A 6 5.51 11.05 -7.90
C ILE A 6 6.01 11.62 -6.57
N VAL A 7 7.23 11.27 -6.15
CA VAL A 7 7.79 11.72 -4.87
C VAL A 7 8.03 13.22 -4.85
N SER A 8 8.43 13.83 -5.98
CA SER A 8 8.60 15.30 -6.04
C SER A 8 7.30 16.06 -5.83
N GLN A 9 6.15 15.47 -6.21
CA GLN A 9 4.84 16.12 -6.16
C GLN A 9 4.02 15.78 -4.91
N PHE A 10 4.11 14.54 -4.45
CA PHE A 10 3.25 14.01 -3.37
C PHE A 10 4.04 13.60 -2.12
N GLY A 11 5.36 13.77 -2.13
CA GLY A 11 6.24 13.34 -1.06
C GLY A 11 6.45 11.81 -1.04
N VAL A 12 7.08 11.33 0.03
CA VAL A 12 7.42 9.91 0.18
C VAL A 12 6.18 9.09 0.55
N ILE A 13 5.87 8.07 -0.26
CA ILE A 13 4.79 7.11 0.00
C ILE A 13 5.43 5.75 0.33
N GLY A 14 5.50 5.43 1.62
CA GLY A 14 6.00 4.14 2.10
C GLY A 14 5.01 3.00 1.89
N PHE A 15 5.52 1.76 1.85
CA PHE A 15 4.75 0.50 1.84
C PHE A 15 3.84 0.22 0.64
N LEU A 16 3.32 1.21 -0.08
CA LEU A 16 2.40 1.01 -1.21
C LEU A 16 2.96 0.03 -2.25
N GLY A 17 4.20 0.23 -2.68
CA GLY A 17 4.87 -0.61 -3.68
C GLY A 17 5.18 -2.04 -3.22
N LEU A 18 5.06 -2.33 -1.92
CA LEU A 18 5.21 -3.67 -1.36
C LEU A 18 3.84 -4.33 -1.15
N VAL A 19 2.88 -3.59 -0.60
CA VAL A 19 1.55 -4.08 -0.25
C VAL A 19 0.76 -4.45 -1.52
N THR A 20 0.78 -3.60 -2.56
CA THR A 20 -0.07 -3.78 -3.74
C THR A 20 0.30 -5.00 -4.61
N PRO A 21 1.58 -5.26 -4.97
CA PRO A 21 1.90 -6.47 -5.74
C PRO A 21 1.78 -7.74 -4.90
N HIS A 22 1.97 -7.65 -3.58
CA HIS A 22 1.85 -8.81 -2.70
C HIS A 22 0.38 -9.22 -2.49
N THR A 23 -0.51 -8.24 -2.27
CA THR A 23 -1.96 -8.48 -2.22
C THR A 23 -2.49 -9.01 -3.56
N ALA A 24 -2.06 -8.44 -4.69
CA ALA A 24 -2.43 -8.95 -6.02
C ALA A 24 -2.02 -10.42 -6.23
N ARG A 25 -0.80 -10.79 -5.84
CA ARG A 25 -0.34 -12.19 -5.90
C ARG A 25 -1.12 -13.11 -4.99
N PHE A 26 -1.46 -12.66 -3.78
CA PHE A 26 -2.28 -13.44 -2.85
C PHE A 26 -3.70 -13.67 -3.38
N LEU A 27 -4.30 -12.64 -4.01
CA LEU A 27 -5.66 -12.70 -4.55
C LEU A 27 -5.75 -13.61 -5.78
N LEU A 28 -4.81 -13.49 -6.71
CA LEU A 28 -4.76 -14.30 -7.94
C LEU A 28 -4.18 -15.71 -7.72
N LYS A 29 -3.49 -15.94 -6.60
CA LYS A 29 -2.70 -17.16 -6.31
C LYS A 29 -1.76 -17.57 -7.44
N THR A 30 -1.27 -16.58 -8.18
CA THR A 30 -0.49 -16.77 -9.41
C THR A 30 0.71 -15.83 -9.43
N SER A 31 1.81 -16.32 -10.00
CA SER A 31 3.06 -15.55 -10.18
C SER A 31 3.18 -14.90 -11.56
N ASP A 32 2.17 -15.06 -12.42
CA ASP A 32 2.14 -14.47 -13.77
C ASP A 32 2.01 -12.96 -13.70
N ASN A 33 3.12 -12.27 -13.96
CA ASN A 33 3.18 -10.81 -13.96
C ASN A 33 2.24 -10.16 -14.99
N ARG A 34 1.82 -10.88 -16.03
CA ARG A 34 0.83 -10.39 -17.01
C ARG A 34 -0.53 -10.09 -16.37
N LEU A 35 -0.91 -10.85 -15.34
CA LEU A 35 -2.16 -10.67 -14.61
C LEU A 35 -1.95 -9.87 -13.32
N VAL A 36 -0.81 -10.08 -12.65
CA VAL A 36 -0.49 -9.39 -11.40
C VAL A 36 -0.25 -7.91 -11.59
N ILE A 37 0.44 -7.48 -12.67
CA ILE A 37 0.75 -6.05 -12.87
C ILE A 37 -0.53 -5.21 -13.05
N PRO A 38 -1.47 -5.54 -13.94
CA PRO A 38 -2.72 -4.77 -14.08
C PRO A 38 -3.53 -4.73 -12.78
N LEU A 39 -3.62 -5.86 -12.07
CA LEU A 39 -4.34 -5.91 -10.81
C LEU A 39 -3.63 -5.11 -9.71
N ALA A 40 -2.31 -5.17 -9.62
CA ALA A 40 -1.52 -4.39 -8.66
C ALA A 40 -1.64 -2.88 -8.93
N MET A 41 -1.72 -2.46 -10.20
CA MET A 41 -2.00 -1.07 -10.57
C MET A 41 -3.41 -0.65 -10.11
N ALA A 42 -4.42 -1.47 -10.36
CA ALA A 42 -5.80 -1.18 -9.93
C ALA A 42 -5.94 -1.14 -8.41
N LEU A 43 -5.40 -2.14 -7.70
CA LEU A 43 -5.39 -2.19 -6.24
C LEU A 43 -4.60 -1.03 -5.63
N GLY A 44 -3.47 -0.67 -6.22
CA GLY A 44 -2.67 0.47 -5.78
C GLY A 44 -3.39 1.79 -5.97
N SER A 45 -4.05 2.01 -7.10
CA SER A 45 -4.88 3.20 -7.34
C SER A 45 -6.03 3.30 -6.34
N LEU A 46 -6.75 2.20 -6.12
CA LEU A 46 -7.87 2.15 -5.18
C LEU A 46 -7.41 2.44 -3.73
N LEU A 47 -6.29 1.84 -3.30
CA LEU A 47 -5.73 2.04 -1.96
C LEU A 47 -5.26 3.49 -1.78
N LEU A 48 -4.58 4.07 -2.78
CA LEU A 48 -4.15 5.46 -2.75
C LEU A 48 -5.33 6.42 -2.71
N PHE A 49 -6.33 6.22 -3.57
CA PHE A 49 -7.50 7.08 -3.66
C PHE A 49 -8.33 7.08 -2.36
N THR A 50 -8.57 5.89 -1.80
CA THR A 50 -9.27 5.76 -0.51
C THR A 50 -8.48 6.42 0.62
N THR A 51 -7.16 6.27 0.64
CA THR A 51 -6.34 6.90 1.68
C THR A 51 -6.22 8.41 1.50
N ASP A 52 -6.10 8.94 0.29
CA ASP A 52 -6.11 10.38 0.04
C ASP A 52 -7.45 11.01 0.49
N THR A 53 -8.56 10.33 0.16
CA THR A 53 -9.89 10.75 0.61
C THR A 53 -10.02 10.73 2.13
N LEU A 54 -9.53 9.69 2.81
CA LEU A 54 -9.50 9.59 4.27
C LEU A 54 -8.60 10.67 4.91
N SER A 55 -7.45 10.94 4.30
CA SER A 55 -6.51 11.96 4.76
C SER A 55 -7.16 13.34 4.75
N ARG A 56 -7.84 13.67 3.65
CA ARG A 56 -8.53 14.97 3.46
C ARG A 56 -9.82 15.11 4.26
N SER A 57 -10.53 14.02 4.51
CA SER A 57 -11.86 14.06 5.17
C SER A 57 -11.81 13.88 6.68
N LEU A 58 -11.14 12.82 7.15
CA LEU A 58 -11.14 12.43 8.57
C LEU A 58 -9.88 12.92 9.29
N VAL A 59 -8.70 12.68 8.70
CA VAL A 59 -7.42 13.02 9.36
C VAL A 59 -7.26 14.54 9.44
N ALA A 60 -7.61 15.26 8.37
CA ALA A 60 -7.63 16.72 8.36
C ALA A 60 -8.50 17.33 9.47
N ARG A 61 -9.59 16.67 9.86
CA ARG A 61 -10.49 17.14 10.93
C ARG A 61 -9.95 16.88 12.34
N VAL A 62 -9.14 15.85 12.53
CA VAL A 62 -8.69 15.38 13.86
C VAL A 62 -7.25 15.84 14.17
N VAL A 63 -6.37 15.82 13.18
CA VAL A 63 -4.92 16.00 13.34
C VAL A 63 -4.37 17.18 12.52
N GLY A 64 -5.14 17.72 11.57
CA GLY A 64 -4.70 18.74 10.62
C GLY A 64 -4.20 18.15 9.29
N GLU A 65 -3.60 18.97 8.43
CA GLU A 65 -3.17 18.55 7.10
C GLU A 65 -1.99 17.56 7.17
N VAL A 66 -2.30 16.27 7.02
CA VAL A 66 -1.31 15.19 6.98
C VAL A 66 -1.13 14.70 5.53
N PRO A 67 0.12 14.47 5.08
CA PRO A 67 0.38 13.87 3.78
C PRO A 67 -0.24 12.46 3.67
N ALA A 68 -0.94 12.18 2.57
CA ALA A 68 -1.57 10.87 2.34
C ALA A 68 -0.56 9.69 2.41
N GLY A 69 0.70 9.92 2.04
CA GLY A 69 1.77 8.92 2.15
C GLY A 69 2.07 8.46 3.57
N ALA A 70 1.92 9.35 4.56
CA ALA A 70 2.08 9.01 5.98
C ALA A 70 0.92 8.13 6.47
N VAL A 71 -0.31 8.45 6.05
CA VAL A 71 -1.50 7.66 6.38
C VAL A 71 -1.42 6.25 5.78
N ILE A 72 -1.02 6.12 4.51
CA ILE A 72 -0.74 4.82 3.88
C ILE A 72 0.32 4.04 4.64
N SER A 73 1.42 4.70 5.04
CA SER A 73 2.51 4.02 5.75
C SER A 73 2.07 3.51 7.11
N ALA A 74 1.25 4.28 7.83
CA ALA A 74 0.67 3.89 9.11
C ALA A 74 -0.25 2.66 9.00
N ILE A 75 -0.94 2.48 7.86
CA ILE A 75 -1.80 1.32 7.59
C ILE A 75 -1.00 0.13 7.02
N GLY A 76 -0.03 0.42 6.14
CA GLY A 76 0.78 -0.59 5.46
C GLY A 76 1.75 -1.30 6.39
N ALA A 77 2.32 -0.60 7.38
CA ALA A 77 3.22 -1.17 8.37
C ALA A 77 2.57 -2.33 9.19
N PRO A 78 1.40 -2.16 9.85
CA PRO A 78 0.76 -3.25 10.58
C PRO A 78 0.31 -4.38 9.65
N PHE A 79 -0.17 -4.07 8.44
CA PHE A 79 -0.52 -5.11 7.46
C PHE A 79 0.67 -5.99 7.10
N PHE A 80 1.83 -5.37 6.83
CA PHE A 80 3.05 -6.10 6.52
C PHE A 80 3.58 -6.90 7.71
N LEU A 81 3.49 -6.33 8.91
CA LEU A 81 3.85 -7.01 10.16
C LEU A 81 3.00 -8.26 10.38
N VAL A 82 1.68 -8.18 10.18
CA VAL A 82 0.78 -9.35 10.27
C VAL A 82 1.14 -10.42 9.24
N LEU A 83 1.44 -10.04 8.00
CA LEU A 83 1.89 -10.98 6.97
C LEU A 83 3.20 -11.67 7.34
N LEU A 84 4.17 -10.91 7.85
CA LEU A 84 5.47 -11.41 8.27
C LEU A 84 5.33 -12.40 9.43
N VAL A 85 4.60 -12.03 10.48
CA VAL A 85 4.33 -12.90 11.64
C VAL A 85 3.61 -14.19 11.21
N ARG A 86 2.64 -14.11 10.30
CA ARG A 86 1.95 -15.29 9.76
C ARG A 86 2.90 -16.23 9.02
N ARG A 87 3.83 -15.69 8.22
CA ARG A 87 4.81 -16.50 7.48
C ARG A 87 5.82 -17.17 8.42
N PHE A 88 6.29 -16.47 9.45
CA PHE A 88 7.20 -17.05 10.46
C PHE A 88 6.55 -18.18 11.28
N ARG A 89 5.24 -18.11 11.54
CA ARG A 89 4.51 -19.18 12.27
C ARG A 89 4.29 -20.47 11.46
N GLY A 90 4.53 -20.46 10.15
CA GLY A 90 4.41 -21.64 9.28
C GLY A 90 5.70 -22.44 9.08
N GLY A 91 6.79 -22.10 9.77
CA GLY A 91 8.13 -22.69 9.58
C GLY A 91 8.62 -23.62 10.70
N PHE A 92 7.74 -24.09 11.59
CA PHE A 92 8.10 -24.96 12.73
C PHE A 92 7.32 -26.30 12.74
N THR A 93 7.10 -26.89 11.57
CA THR A 93 6.70 -28.30 11.41
C THR A 93 7.36 -28.88 10.17
#